data_AF-A0A5T8J9V4-F1
#
_entry.id   AF-A0A5T8J9V4-F1
#
_cell.length_a   1.000
_cell.length_b   1.000
_cell.length_c   1.000
_cell.angle_alpha   90.00
_cell.angle_beta   90.00
_cell.angle_gamma   90.00
#
_symmetry.space_group_name_H-M   'P 1'
#
loop_
_entity.id
_entity.type
_entity.pdbx_description
1 polymer ?
#
loop_
_entity_poly.entity_id
_entity_poly.type
_entity_poly.pdbx_seq_one_letter_code
_entity_poly.pdbx_strand_id
1 'polypeptide(L)' 'DVKAELAGRDVYQYGDLAALVGVNKTNWSQNYVEHYDAMTRLYKRLDSQALHHVVQSRSQQKAANYQQCIA' A
#
# COMPACT_ATOMS: atom_id res chain seq x y z
N ASP A 1 3.20 -8.96 1.43
CA ASP A 1 3.93 -7.68 1.30
C ASP A 1 3.11 -6.77 0.39
N VAL A 2 2.56 -5.68 0.93
CA VAL A 2 1.61 -4.83 0.19
C VAL A 2 2.31 -4.12 -0.97
N LYS A 3 3.60 -3.77 -0.80
CA LYS A 3 4.40 -3.12 -1.84
C LYS A 3 4.75 -4.09 -2.97
N ALA A 4 5.07 -5.34 -2.63
CA ALA A 4 5.29 -6.40 -3.62
C ALA A 4 4.01 -6.66 -4.43
N GLU A 5 2.85 -6.76 -3.78
CA GLU A 5 1.56 -6.95 -4.47
C GLU A 5 1.23 -5.78 -5.41
N LEU A 6 1.42 -4.54 -4.95
CA LEU A 6 1.28 -3.34 -5.79
C LEU A 6 2.28 -3.30 -6.95
N ALA A 7 3.48 -3.87 -6.75
CA ALA A 7 4.52 -3.98 -7.77
C ALA A 7 4.38 -5.25 -8.64
N GLY A 8 3.32 -6.06 -8.47
CA GLY A 8 3.11 -7.32 -9.19
C GLY A 8 4.15 -8.41 -8.90
N ARG A 9 4.84 -8.30 -7.75
CA ARG A 9 5.84 -9.26 -7.26
C ARG A 9 5.19 -10.27 -6.30
N ASP A 10 5.89 -11.38 -6.08
CA ASP A 10 5.44 -12.45 -5.20
C ASP A 10 5.11 -11.93 -3.81
N VAL A 11 3.94 -12.33 -3.32
CA VAL A 11 3.39 -11.89 -2.04
C VAL A 11 3.67 -12.99 -1.02
N TYR A 12 4.11 -12.61 0.19
CA TYR A 12 4.30 -13.57 1.29
C TYR A 12 3.12 -14.54 1.42
N GLN A 13 3.42 -15.84 1.37
CA GLN A 13 2.43 -16.88 1.62
C GLN A 13 2.09 -16.88 3.11
N TYR A 14 0.90 -17.37 3.49
CA TYR A 14 0.49 -17.43 4.91
C TYR A 14 1.47 -18.24 5.78
N GLY A 15 2.21 -19.18 5.20
CA GLY A 15 3.29 -19.90 5.90
C GLY A 15 4.48 -19.01 6.23
N ASP A 16 4.87 -18.12 5.33
CA ASP A 16 6.00 -17.21 5.51
C ASP A 16 5.65 -16.12 6.54
N LEU A 17 4.41 -15.63 6.51
CA LEU A 17 3.92 -14.66 7.50
C LEU A 17 3.84 -15.27 8.91
N ALA A 18 3.40 -16.52 9.01
CA ALA A 18 3.39 -17.27 10.26
C ALA A 18 4.81 -17.45 10.81
N ALA A 19 5.76 -17.84 9.95
CA ALA A 19 7.17 -17.96 10.31
C ALA A 19 7.80 -16.62 10.72
N LEU A 20 7.45 -15.52 10.03
CA LEU A 20 7.92 -14.16 10.34
C LEU A 20 7.50 -13.71 11.74
N VAL A 21 6.29 -14.08 12.16
CA VAL A 21 5.73 -13.73 13.48
C VAL A 21 6.00 -14.82 14.53
N GLY A 22 6.66 -15.92 14.16
CA GLY A 22 6.99 -17.03 15.07
C GLY A 22 5.77 -17.82 15.56
N VAL A 23 4.64 -17.74 14.84
CA VAL A 23 3.40 -18.44 15.19
C VAL A 23 3.19 -19.65 14.27
N ASN A 24 2.49 -20.67 14.76
CA ASN A 24 2.11 -21.81 13.92
C ASN A 24 1.12 -21.35 12.84
N LYS A 25 1.20 -21.94 11.64
CA LYS A 25 0.28 -21.70 10.51
C LYS A 25 -1.19 -21.81 10.91
N THR A 26 -1.56 -22.73 11.80
CA THR A 26 -2.94 -22.86 12.30
C THR A 26 -3.38 -21.64 13.12
N ASN A 27 -2.51 -21.18 14.02
CA ASN A 27 -2.76 -19.98 14.83
C ASN A 27 -2.82 -18.71 13.96
N TRP A 28 -1.98 -18.65 12.93
CA TRP A 28 -1.99 -17.58 11.94
C TRP A 28 -3.33 -17.50 11.21
N SER A 29 -3.79 -18.62 10.65
CA SER A 29 -5.06 -18.70 9.91
C SER A 29 -6.28 -18.39 10.78
N GLN A 30 -6.23 -18.72 12.07
CA GLN A 30 -7.35 -18.51 12.99
C GLN A 30 -7.41 -17.09 13.57
N ASN A 31 -6.27 -16.51 13.95
CA ASN A 31 -6.25 -15.28 14.75
C ASN A 31 -5.65 -14.08 14.02
N TYR A 32 -4.79 -14.29 13.02
CA TYR A 32 -3.99 -13.20 12.43
C TYR A 32 -4.36 -12.85 10.99
N VAL A 33 -5.10 -13.71 10.29
CA VAL A 33 -5.54 -13.44 8.90
C VAL A 33 -6.42 -12.20 8.81
N GLU A 34 -7.40 -12.04 9.70
CA GLU A 34 -8.29 -10.87 9.66
C GLU A 34 -7.54 -9.57 9.96
N HIS A 35 -6.63 -9.59 10.94
CA HIS A 35 -5.79 -8.43 11.26
C HIS A 35 -4.83 -8.06 10.12
N TYR A 36 -4.24 -9.07 9.46
CA TYR A 36 -3.35 -8.83 8.32
C TYR A 36 -4.13 -8.31 7.10
N ASP A 37 -5.34 -8.80 6.83
CA ASP A 37 -6.20 -8.28 5.76
C ASP A 37 -6.61 -6.82 6.05
N ALA A 38 -7.01 -6.51 7.29
CA ALA A 38 -7.32 -5.14 7.71
C ALA A 38 -6.11 -4.20 7.54
N MET A 39 -4.92 -4.62 7.97
CA MET A 39 -3.69 -3.86 7.79
C MET A 39 -3.36 -3.64 6.31
N THR A 40 -3.51 -4.69 5.49
CA THR A 40 -3.28 -4.64 4.03
C THR A 40 -4.24 -3.65 3.36
N ARG A 41 -5.53 -3.68 3.71
CA ARG A 41 -6.53 -2.73 3.19
C ARG A 41 -6.22 -1.29 3.57
N LEU A 42 -5.84 -1.05 4.82
CA LEU A 42 -5.46 0.29 5.29
C LEU A 42 -4.24 0.82 4.53
N TYR A 43 -3.22 -0.01 4.34
CA TYR A 43 -2.03 0.34 3.57
C TYR A 43 -2.37 0.69 2.12
N LYS A 44 -3.17 -0.14 1.44
CA LYS A 44 -3.60 0.12 0.06
C LYS A 44 -4.35 1.45 -0.06
N ARG A 45 -5.23 1.75 0.90
CA ARG A 45 -5.98 3.02 0.92
C ARG A 45 -5.05 4.21 1.11
N LEU A 46 -4.11 4.11 2.05
CA LEU A 46 -3.15 5.16 2.31
C LEU A 46 -2.26 5.43 1.10
N ASP A 47 -1.77 4.38 0.44
CA ASP A 47 -0.94 4.48 -0.76
C ASP A 47 -1.71 5.13 -1.92
N SER A 48 -2.96 4.71 -2.16
CA SER A 48 -3.84 5.31 -3.16
C SER A 48 -4.11 6.79 -2.90
N GLN A 49 -4.36 7.17 -1.64
CA GLN A 49 -4.56 8.56 -1.24
C GLN A 49 -3.29 9.40 -1.44
N ALA A 50 -2.13 8.89 -1.02
CA ALA A 50 -0.85 9.55 -1.21
C ALA A 50 -0.56 9.78 -2.71
N LEU A 51 -0.81 8.77 -3.54
CA LEU A 51 -0.66 8.89 -4.99
C LEU A 51 -1.59 9.96 -5.58
N HIS A 52 -2.86 10.00 -5.14
CA HIS A 52 -3.82 11.01 -5.58
C HIS A 52 -3.36 12.43 -5.20
N HIS A 53 -2.91 12.62 -3.96
CA HIS A 53 -2.38 13.90 -3.50
C HIS A 53 -1.16 14.36 -4.30
N VAL A 54 -0.22 13.46 -4.60
CA VAL A 54 0.96 13.79 -5.42
C VAL A 54 0.56 14.15 -6.85
N VAL A 55 -0.36 13.40 -7.46
CA VAL A 55 -0.85 13.69 -8.82
C VAL A 55 -1.57 15.04 -8.85
N GLN A 56 -2.41 15.32 -7.86
CA GLN A 56 -3.13 16.59 -7.75
C GLN A 56 -2.15 17.75 -7.55
N SER A 57 -1.19 17.62 -6.63
CA SER A 57 -0.16 18.64 -6.38
C SER A 57 0.68 18.92 -7.63
N ARG A 58 1.10 17.87 -8.34
CA ARG A 58 1.83 18.00 -9.60
C ARG A 58 0.99 18.68 -10.69
N SER A 59 -0.31 18.36 -10.77
CA SER A 59 -1.24 19.00 -11.70
C SER A 59 -1.39 20.50 -11.41
N GLN A 60 -1.54 20.86 -10.13
CA GLN A 60 -1.62 22.27 -9.69
C GLN A 60 -0.33 23.04 -9.97
N GLN A 61 0.82 22.47 -9.64
CA GLN A 61 2.12 23.08 -9.95
C GLN A 61 2.29 23.27 -11.45
N LYS A 62 1.90 22.28 -12.26
CA LYS A 62 1.96 22.39 -13.72
C LYS A 62 1.11 23.57 -14.19
N ALA A 63 -0.17 23.64 -13.80
CA ALA A 63 -1.07 24.73 -14.19
C ALA A 63 -0.53 26.12 -13.78
N ALA A 64 -0.05 26.26 -12.54
CA ALA A 64 0.50 27.52 -12.03
C ALA A 64 1.76 27.97 -12.77
N ASN A 65 2.69 27.05 -13.06
CA ASN A 65 3.92 27.37 -13.81
C ASN A 65 3.63 27.75 -15.27
N TYR A 66 2.64 27.12 -15.92
CA TYR A 66 2.21 27.54 -17.27
C TYR A 66 1.59 28.93 -17.28
N GLN A 67 0.83 29.30 -16.23
CA GLN A 67 0.24 30.64 -16.12
C GLN A 67 1.28 31.73 -15.83
N GLN A 68 2.31 31.43 -15.04
CA GLN A 68 3.40 32.38 -14.77
C GLN A 68 4.29 32.66 -15.99
N CYS A 69 4.44 31.72 -16.92
CA CYS A 69 5.21 31.94 -18.15
C CYS A 69 4.49 32.76 -19.24
N ILE A 70 3.20 33.10 -19.05
CA ILE A 70 2.40 33.88 -20.02
C ILE A 70 2.33 35.38 -19.64
N ALA A 71 3.10 35.83 -18.65
CA ALA A 71 3.15 37.23 -18.21
C ALA A 71 4.25 38.04 -18.93
#